data_AF-A0A9C9N5W6-F1
#
_entry.id   AF-A0A9C9N5W6-F1
#
_cell.length_a   1.000
_cell.length_b   1.000
_cell.length_c   1.000
_cell.angle_alpha   90.00
_cell.angle_beta   90.00
_cell.angle_gamma   90.00
#
_symmetry.space_group_name_H-M   'P 1'
#
loop_
_entity.id
_entity.type
_entity.pdbx_description
1 polymer ?
#
loop_
_entity_poly.entity_id
_entity_poly.type
_entity_poly.pdbx_seq_one_letter_code
_entity_poly.pdbx_strand_id
1 'polypeptide(L)'
;MKKVESRLRGWGWRLRLAESLTWGVWGGVVGIGFGLALALAARRWPLLLVRGLAATAGLLTLAGVMAALAVVWLRPRSLPQLARIFDRRFGLAERLTTAVEIGVGRVQTTPTLAAAQLADALDVSAGVALRERLPLRTSRRGAGVFGMLIVALLVSLWLPNPQDALLLQRAAVQEAIAEQIEELEAAQEKIAAAEGLTEAEREALLRALEEAIAALEEGRAAPEEAIAALSEAEQALAELRDPGAQAVQSGLERAAEGLADSDLTRDIAEALAEGDYQRAAQALAAYGDTQGEALTREE
;
A
#
# COMPACT_ATOMS: atom_id res chain seq x y z
N MET A 1 -26.92 3.15 44.34
CA MET A 1 -26.73 3.26 42.87
C MET A 1 -25.32 2.92 42.41
N LYS A 2 -24.27 3.59 42.93
CA LYS A 2 -22.86 3.39 42.50
C LYS A 2 -22.39 1.92 42.36
N LYS A 3 -22.79 1.03 43.27
CA LYS A 3 -22.44 -0.42 43.21
C LYS A 3 -23.04 -1.13 41.99
N VAL A 4 -24.31 -0.86 41.68
CA VAL A 4 -25.01 -1.44 40.51
C VAL A 4 -24.37 -0.93 39.22
N GLU A 5 -24.07 0.37 39.14
CA GLU A 5 -23.40 0.96 37.98
C GLU A 5 -22.02 0.37 37.73
N SER A 6 -21.20 0.21 38.80
CA SER A 6 -19.88 -0.41 38.69
C SER A 6 -19.96 -1.84 38.17
N ARG A 7 -20.92 -2.65 38.65
CA ARG A 7 -21.17 -4.01 38.14
C ARG A 7 -21.58 -4.02 36.67
N LEU A 8 -22.54 -3.18 36.28
CA LEU A 8 -22.99 -3.08 34.88
C LEU A 8 -21.85 -2.64 33.95
N ARG A 9 -21.01 -1.70 34.38
CA ARG A 9 -19.81 -1.29 33.63
C ARG A 9 -18.83 -2.46 33.50
N GLY A 10 -18.50 -3.16 34.59
CA GLY A 10 -17.60 -4.31 34.55
C GLY A 10 -18.10 -5.45 33.64
N TRP A 11 -19.39 -5.75 33.69
CA TRP A 11 -20.01 -6.71 32.76
C TRP A 11 -20.01 -6.19 31.33
N GLY A 12 -20.25 -4.89 31.13
CA GLY A 12 -20.19 -4.22 29.84
C GLY A 12 -18.80 -4.32 29.20
N TRP A 13 -17.73 -4.13 29.98
CA TRP A 13 -16.34 -4.34 29.53
C TRP A 13 -16.13 -5.77 29.04
N ARG A 14 -16.57 -6.77 29.81
CA ARG A 14 -16.44 -8.18 29.41
C ARG A 14 -17.28 -8.53 28.18
N LEU A 15 -18.47 -7.95 28.04
CA LEU A 15 -19.30 -8.10 26.86
C LEU A 15 -18.59 -7.56 25.61
N ARG A 16 -17.97 -6.37 25.71
CA ARG A 16 -17.16 -5.81 24.62
C ARG A 16 -16.00 -6.72 24.25
N LEU A 17 -15.29 -7.29 25.23
CA LEU A 17 -14.21 -8.26 24.96
C LEU A 17 -14.72 -9.50 24.20
N ALA A 18 -15.87 -10.06 24.60
CA ALA A 18 -16.46 -11.20 23.89
C ALA A 18 -16.88 -10.84 22.46
N GLU A 19 -17.45 -9.64 22.27
CA GLU A 19 -17.82 -9.14 20.95
C GLU A 19 -16.59 -8.84 20.08
N SER A 20 -15.52 -8.29 20.64
CA SER A 20 -14.25 -8.05 19.96
C SER A 20 -13.66 -9.33 19.38
N LEU A 21 -13.76 -10.47 20.08
CA LEU A 21 -13.31 -11.76 19.56
C LEU A 21 -14.12 -12.23 18.35
N THR A 22 -15.41 -11.87 18.29
CA THR A 22 -16.29 -12.29 17.19
C THR A 22 -16.19 -11.33 16.01
N TRP A 23 -16.31 -10.03 16.28
CA TRP A 23 -16.24 -8.97 15.27
C TRP A 23 -14.84 -8.81 14.71
N GLY A 24 -13.80 -8.95 15.53
CA GLY A 24 -12.41 -8.90 15.07
C GLY A 24 -12.11 -9.97 14.03
N VAL A 25 -12.60 -11.20 14.23
CA VAL A 25 -12.45 -12.28 13.24
C VAL A 25 -13.17 -11.95 11.94
N TRP A 26 -14.41 -11.46 11.99
CA TRP A 26 -15.12 -11.06 10.78
C TRP A 26 -14.50 -9.84 10.08
N GLY A 27 -13.97 -8.88 10.83
CA GLY A 27 -13.19 -7.78 10.29
C GLY A 27 -11.93 -8.28 9.56
N GLY A 28 -11.24 -9.25 10.15
CA GLY A 28 -10.13 -9.95 9.51
C GLY A 28 -10.53 -10.69 8.24
N VAL A 29 -11.67 -11.41 8.24
CA VAL A 29 -12.23 -12.09 7.05
C VAL A 29 -12.47 -11.10 5.91
N VAL A 30 -13.04 -9.94 6.20
CA VAL A 30 -13.27 -8.90 5.17
C VAL A 30 -11.93 -8.38 4.64
N GLY A 31 -11.01 -7.99 5.53
CA GLY A 31 -9.72 -7.44 5.14
C GLY A 31 -8.86 -8.40 4.32
N ILE A 32 -8.79 -9.67 4.74
CA ILE A 32 -8.05 -10.69 3.99
C ILE A 32 -8.75 -11.08 2.69
N GLY A 33 -10.08 -11.03 2.64
CA GLY A 33 -10.85 -11.22 1.41
C GLY A 33 -10.50 -10.17 0.36
N PHE A 34 -10.37 -8.90 0.76
CA PHE A 34 -9.87 -7.84 -0.12
C PHE A 34 -8.41 -8.06 -0.52
N GLY A 35 -7.55 -8.47 0.40
CA GLY A 35 -6.16 -8.81 0.10
C GLY A 35 -6.03 -9.95 -0.92
N LEU A 36 -6.86 -10.99 -0.80
CA LEU A 36 -6.93 -12.09 -1.76
C LEU A 36 -7.45 -11.62 -3.13
N ALA A 37 -8.50 -10.80 -3.16
CA ALA A 37 -9.00 -10.22 -4.40
C ALA A 37 -7.92 -9.39 -5.11
N LEU A 38 -7.14 -8.59 -4.37
CA LEU A 38 -6.02 -7.83 -4.90
C LEU A 38 -4.92 -8.74 -5.45
N ALA A 39 -4.54 -9.80 -4.71
CA ALA A 39 -3.55 -10.77 -5.16
C ALA A 39 -3.98 -11.50 -6.46
N LEU A 40 -5.27 -11.81 -6.61
CA LEU A 40 -5.82 -12.38 -7.83
C LEU A 40 -5.82 -11.37 -8.99
N ALA A 41 -6.18 -10.11 -8.73
CA ALA A 41 -6.14 -9.03 -9.72
C ALA A 41 -4.71 -8.77 -10.22
N ALA A 42 -3.71 -8.83 -9.33
CA ALA A 42 -2.30 -8.65 -9.67
C ALA A 42 -1.72 -9.74 -10.59
N ARG A 43 -2.41 -10.88 -10.74
CA ARG A 43 -2.06 -11.87 -11.76
C ARG A 43 -2.44 -11.43 -13.17
N ARG A 44 -3.45 -10.57 -13.31
CA ARG A 44 -3.94 -10.06 -14.59
C ARG A 44 -3.33 -8.72 -14.96
N TRP A 45 -2.95 -7.92 -13.96
CA TRP A 45 -2.40 -6.59 -14.13
C TRP A 45 -1.09 -6.42 -13.33
N PRO A 46 -0.06 -5.77 -13.90
CA PRO A 46 1.20 -5.50 -13.21
C PRO A 46 1.00 -4.37 -12.18
N LEU A 47 0.37 -4.70 -11.04
CA LEU A 47 0.05 -3.72 -9.99
C LEU A 47 1.20 -3.56 -8.98
N LEU A 48 1.64 -4.66 -8.37
CA LEU A 48 2.59 -4.66 -7.26
C LEU A 48 3.41 -5.95 -7.25
N LEU A 49 4.66 -5.87 -6.81
CA LEU A 49 5.47 -7.05 -6.50
C LEU A 49 4.83 -7.89 -5.38
N VAL A 50 5.13 -9.19 -5.33
CA VAL A 50 4.63 -10.14 -4.32
C VAL A 50 4.84 -9.64 -2.88
N ARG A 51 5.98 -9.02 -2.58
CA ARG A 51 6.26 -8.43 -1.26
C ARG A 51 5.29 -7.29 -0.93
N GLY A 52 5.01 -6.42 -1.91
CA GLY A 52 4.04 -5.33 -1.77
C GLY A 52 2.61 -5.83 -1.64
N LEU A 53 2.24 -6.89 -2.35
CA LEU A 53 0.94 -7.56 -2.22
C LEU A 53 0.76 -8.17 -0.84
N ALA A 54 1.77 -8.87 -0.31
CA ALA A 54 1.72 -9.43 1.03
C ALA A 54 1.59 -8.34 2.11
N ALA A 55 2.35 -7.25 1.98
CA ALA A 55 2.29 -6.11 2.90
C ALA A 55 0.92 -5.41 2.87
N THR A 56 0.38 -5.13 1.68
CA THR A 56 -0.94 -4.49 1.51
C THR A 56 -2.08 -5.40 1.98
N ALA A 57 -2.03 -6.71 1.70
CA ALA A 57 -3.00 -7.67 2.23
C ALA A 57 -2.95 -7.76 3.76
N GLY A 58 -1.75 -7.73 4.35
CA GLY A 58 -1.57 -7.65 5.80
C GLY A 58 -2.16 -6.38 6.39
N LEU A 59 -1.91 -5.22 5.75
CA LEU A 59 -2.44 -3.92 6.18
C LEU A 59 -3.97 -3.87 6.10
N LEU A 60 -4.56 -4.37 5.01
CA LEU A 60 -6.02 -4.45 4.85
C LEU A 60 -6.66 -5.36 5.90
N THR A 61 -6.02 -6.49 6.20
CA THR A 61 -6.46 -7.40 7.27
C THR A 61 -6.44 -6.70 8.63
N LEU A 62 -5.33 -6.02 8.95
CA LEU A 62 -5.21 -5.25 10.18
C LEU A 62 -6.24 -4.12 10.26
N ALA A 63 -6.42 -3.36 9.18
CA ALA A 63 -7.41 -2.28 9.09
C ALA A 63 -8.83 -2.81 9.29
N GLY A 64 -9.18 -3.95 8.70
CA GLY A 64 -10.47 -4.61 8.89
C GLY A 64 -10.72 -5.02 10.34
N VAL A 65 -9.72 -5.61 11.00
CA VAL A 65 -9.78 -5.94 12.44
C VAL A 65 -9.96 -4.67 13.26
N MET A 66 -9.15 -3.64 13.02
CA MET A 66 -9.18 -2.38 13.77
C MET A 66 -10.52 -1.65 13.60
N ALA A 67 -11.08 -1.60 12.39
CA ALA A 67 -12.40 -1.04 12.13
C ALA A 67 -13.50 -1.80 12.89
N ALA A 68 -13.45 -3.13 12.89
CA ALA A 68 -14.41 -3.94 13.63
C ALA A 68 -14.30 -3.72 15.16
N LEU A 69 -13.09 -3.61 15.69
CA LEU A 69 -12.86 -3.25 17.09
C LEU A 69 -13.35 -1.83 17.41
N ALA A 70 -13.08 -0.86 16.52
CA ALA A 70 -13.55 0.51 16.68
C ALA A 70 -15.09 0.55 16.77
N VAL A 71 -15.80 -0.19 15.93
CA VAL A 71 -17.28 -0.31 16.01
C VAL A 71 -17.73 -0.85 17.37
N VAL A 72 -17.04 -1.85 17.92
CA VAL A 72 -17.37 -2.44 19.23
C VAL A 72 -17.08 -1.48 20.38
N TRP A 73 -15.98 -0.74 20.33
CA TRP A 73 -15.50 0.09 21.45
C TRP A 73 -16.06 1.51 21.43
N LEU A 74 -16.20 2.12 20.25
CA LEU A 74 -16.69 3.48 20.08
C LEU A 74 -18.22 3.58 20.22
N ARG A 75 -18.97 2.47 20.05
CA ARG A 75 -20.42 2.51 20.28
C ARG A 75 -20.72 2.80 21.76
N PRO A 76 -21.36 3.93 22.09
CA PRO A 76 -21.75 4.22 23.46
C PRO A 76 -22.84 3.24 23.89
N ARG A 77 -22.74 2.75 25.13
CA ARG A 77 -23.75 1.90 25.75
C ARG A 77 -24.19 2.53 27.05
N SER A 78 -25.44 2.98 27.10
CA SER A 78 -25.99 3.60 28.31
C SER A 78 -26.28 2.56 29.38
N LEU A 79 -26.28 2.97 30.65
CA LEU A 79 -26.58 2.08 31.77
C LEU A 79 -27.94 1.35 31.63
N PRO A 80 -29.04 2.01 31.19
CA PRO A 80 -30.31 1.33 30.96
C PRO A 80 -30.27 0.29 29.82
N GLN A 81 -29.40 0.47 28.82
CA GLN A 81 -29.22 -0.54 27.78
C GLN A 81 -28.48 -1.76 28.32
N LEU A 82 -27.41 -1.55 29.10
CA LEU A 82 -26.67 -2.64 29.72
C LEU A 82 -27.54 -3.44 30.70
N ALA A 83 -28.36 -2.76 31.50
CA ALA A 83 -29.30 -3.41 32.41
C ALA A 83 -30.27 -4.34 31.66
N ARG A 84 -30.91 -3.85 30.58
CA ARG A 84 -31.79 -4.66 29.74
C ARG A 84 -31.09 -5.84 29.07
N ILE A 85 -29.86 -5.64 28.57
CA ILE A 85 -29.07 -6.71 27.96
C ILE A 85 -28.78 -7.82 28.98
N PHE A 86 -28.33 -7.45 30.18
CA PHE A 86 -27.95 -8.43 31.21
C PHE A 86 -29.15 -9.06 31.89
N ASP A 87 -30.26 -8.35 32.07
CA ASP A 87 -31.50 -8.95 32.57
C ASP A 87 -32.01 -10.04 31.63
N ARG A 88 -32.03 -9.78 30.32
CA ARG A 88 -32.42 -10.78 29.32
C ARG A 88 -31.45 -11.95 29.25
N ARG A 89 -30.14 -11.66 29.28
CA ARG A 89 -29.10 -12.68 29.10
C ARG A 89 -28.91 -13.57 30.33
N PHE A 90 -29.13 -13.03 31.52
CA PHE A 90 -28.98 -13.75 32.79
C PHE A 90 -30.32 -14.18 33.39
N GLY A 91 -31.46 -13.75 32.83
CA GLY A 91 -32.79 -14.14 33.28
C GLY A 91 -33.18 -13.50 34.61
N LEU A 92 -32.82 -12.23 34.84
CA LEU A 92 -32.96 -11.57 36.14
C LEU A 92 -34.33 -10.90 36.37
N ALA A 93 -35.32 -11.20 35.54
CA ALA A 93 -36.70 -10.70 35.66
C ALA A 93 -36.77 -9.17 35.86
N GLU A 94 -36.02 -8.42 35.04
CA GLU A 94 -35.98 -6.94 35.02
C GLU A 94 -35.43 -6.25 36.29
N ARG A 95 -34.92 -7.02 37.27
CA ARG A 95 -34.45 -6.47 38.55
C ARG A 95 -33.36 -5.40 38.39
N LEU A 96 -32.43 -5.55 37.43
CA LEU A 96 -31.41 -4.53 37.15
C LEU A 96 -31.99 -3.34 36.39
N THR A 97 -32.88 -3.59 35.44
CA THR A 97 -33.55 -2.55 34.64
C THR A 97 -34.35 -1.64 35.57
N THR A 98 -35.20 -2.18 36.43
CA THR A 98 -35.99 -1.42 37.40
C THR A 98 -35.09 -0.66 38.38
N ALA A 99 -34.02 -1.29 38.90
CA ALA A 99 -33.08 -0.61 39.80
C ALA A 99 -32.37 0.58 39.13
N VAL A 100 -32.01 0.47 37.85
CA VAL A 100 -31.41 1.57 37.08
C VAL A 100 -32.44 2.65 36.76
N GLU A 101 -33.68 2.29 36.41
CA GLU A 101 -34.73 3.26 36.11
C GLU A 101 -35.14 4.09 37.33
N ILE A 102 -35.24 3.47 38.51
CA ILE A 102 -35.45 4.19 39.78
C ILE A 102 -34.26 5.13 40.04
N GLY A 103 -33.03 4.65 39.88
CA GLY A 103 -31.83 5.44 40.17
C GLY A 103 -31.58 6.62 39.23
N VAL A 104 -32.08 6.55 37.98
CA VAL A 104 -32.04 7.66 37.01
C VAL A 104 -33.30 8.53 37.09
N GLY A 105 -34.22 8.22 38.01
CA GLY A 105 -35.44 9.02 38.25
C GLY A 105 -36.54 8.83 37.20
N ARG A 106 -36.49 7.77 36.40
CA ARG A 106 -37.55 7.43 35.43
C ARG A 106 -38.77 6.81 36.11
N VAL A 107 -38.56 6.12 37.23
CA VAL A 107 -39.61 5.55 38.06
C VAL A 107 -39.57 6.23 39.42
N GLN A 108 -40.67 6.87 39.79
CA GLN A 108 -40.82 7.48 41.11
C GLN A 108 -41.31 6.42 42.11
N THR A 109 -40.67 6.36 43.27
CA THR A 109 -41.04 5.43 44.33
C THR A 109 -40.58 5.94 45.70
N THR A 110 -41.04 5.30 46.77
CA THR A 110 -40.61 5.64 48.12
C THR A 110 -39.14 5.29 48.35
N PRO A 111 -38.40 6.05 49.18
CA PRO A 111 -36.99 5.77 49.45
C PRO A 111 -36.73 4.35 49.99
N THR A 112 -37.68 3.81 50.76
CA THR A 112 -37.63 2.46 51.30
C THR A 112 -37.73 1.39 50.21
N LEU A 113 -38.67 1.55 49.27
CA LEU A 113 -38.81 0.61 48.14
C LEU A 113 -37.64 0.73 47.17
N ALA A 114 -37.12 1.93 46.93
CA ALA A 114 -35.92 2.14 46.15
C ALA A 114 -34.69 1.43 46.75
N ALA A 115 -34.52 1.50 48.08
CA ALA A 115 -33.44 0.81 48.78
C ALA A 115 -33.60 -0.71 48.71
N ALA A 116 -34.83 -1.22 48.90
CA ALA A 116 -35.13 -2.65 48.80
C ALA A 116 -34.86 -3.20 47.38
N GLN A 117 -35.34 -2.51 46.33
CA GLN A 117 -35.09 -2.91 44.94
C GLN A 117 -33.60 -2.91 44.61
N LEU A 118 -32.84 -1.94 45.12
CA LEU A 118 -31.41 -1.87 44.91
C LEU A 118 -30.65 -3.00 45.62
N ALA A 119 -31.06 -3.32 46.85
CA ALA A 119 -30.49 -4.43 47.61
C ALA A 119 -30.77 -5.77 46.91
N ASP A 120 -32.00 -5.99 46.47
CA ASP A 120 -32.40 -7.18 45.71
C ASP A 120 -31.61 -7.32 44.40
N ALA A 121 -31.51 -6.24 43.62
CA ALA A 121 -30.72 -6.22 42.39
C ALA A 121 -29.23 -6.55 42.62
N LEU A 122 -28.66 -6.10 43.76
CA LEU A 122 -27.30 -6.43 44.15
C LEU A 122 -27.15 -7.87 44.65
N ASP A 123 -28.14 -8.42 45.34
CA ASP A 123 -28.09 -9.79 45.83
C ASP A 123 -28.12 -10.78 44.65
N VAL A 124 -29.12 -10.65 43.77
CA VAL A 124 -29.25 -11.54 42.60
C VAL A 124 -28.06 -11.41 41.66
N SER A 125 -27.53 -10.19 41.46
CA SER A 125 -26.34 -10.01 40.60
C SER A 125 -25.05 -10.56 41.21
N ALA A 126 -24.98 -10.80 42.52
CA ALA A 126 -23.83 -11.44 43.15
C ALA A 126 -23.73 -12.94 42.81
N GLY A 127 -24.88 -13.60 42.61
CA GLY A 127 -24.95 -15.02 42.23
C GLY A 127 -24.70 -15.31 40.74
N VAL A 128 -24.49 -14.30 39.91
CA VAL A 128 -24.30 -14.51 38.46
C VAL A 128 -22.90 -15.07 38.17
N ALA A 129 -22.86 -16.30 37.65
CA ALA A 129 -21.66 -16.92 37.09
C ALA A 129 -21.25 -16.25 35.76
N LEU A 130 -20.61 -15.08 35.86
CA LEU A 130 -20.28 -14.23 34.72
C LEU A 130 -19.47 -14.95 33.64
N ARG A 131 -18.56 -15.85 34.03
CA ARG A 131 -17.68 -16.58 33.10
C ARG A 131 -18.44 -17.57 32.20
N GLU A 132 -19.48 -18.17 32.74
CA GLU A 132 -20.31 -19.16 32.05
C GLU A 132 -21.35 -18.49 31.15
N ARG A 133 -21.95 -17.39 31.63
CA ARG A 133 -22.97 -16.64 30.90
C ARG A 133 -22.39 -15.69 29.84
N LEU A 134 -21.13 -15.26 29.99
CA LEU A 134 -20.34 -14.48 29.02
C LEU A 134 -18.99 -15.16 28.74
N PRO A 135 -18.98 -16.30 28.03
CA PRO A 135 -17.75 -16.97 27.67
C PRO A 135 -16.99 -16.16 26.60
N LEU A 136 -15.68 -16.03 26.77
CA LEU A 136 -14.79 -15.43 25.78
C LEU A 136 -14.48 -16.50 24.71
N ARG A 137 -15.37 -16.65 23.74
CA ARG A 137 -15.24 -17.62 22.64
C ARG A 137 -15.24 -16.91 21.31
N THR A 138 -14.33 -17.33 20.44
CA THR A 138 -14.34 -16.93 19.04
C THR A 138 -15.43 -17.68 18.26
N SER A 139 -15.91 -17.10 17.17
CA SER A 139 -16.80 -17.78 16.24
C SER A 139 -16.04 -18.85 15.47
N ARG A 140 -16.31 -20.14 15.73
CA ARG A 140 -15.66 -21.25 15.01
C ARG A 140 -15.84 -21.14 13.49
N ARG A 141 -17.02 -20.70 13.05
CA ARG A 141 -17.32 -20.46 11.62
C ARG A 141 -16.44 -19.33 11.06
N GLY A 142 -16.36 -18.21 11.78
CA GLY A 142 -15.51 -17.09 11.38
C GLY A 142 -14.04 -17.48 11.34
N ALA A 143 -13.55 -18.21 12.34
CA ALA A 143 -12.18 -18.69 12.39
C ALA A 143 -11.85 -19.67 11.26
N GLY A 144 -12.80 -20.57 10.92
CA GLY A 144 -12.66 -21.49 9.78
C GLY A 144 -12.56 -20.76 8.44
N VAL A 145 -13.47 -19.79 8.18
CA VAL A 145 -13.43 -18.96 6.97
C VAL A 145 -12.15 -18.14 6.91
N PHE A 146 -11.75 -17.53 8.03
CA PHE A 146 -10.52 -16.74 8.11
C PHE A 146 -9.28 -17.60 7.80
N GLY A 147 -9.18 -18.78 8.41
CA GLY A 147 -8.10 -19.73 8.13
C GLY A 147 -8.08 -20.20 6.68
N MET A 148 -9.24 -20.48 6.10
CA MET A 148 -9.36 -20.85 4.67
C MET A 148 -8.84 -19.74 3.76
N LEU A 149 -9.19 -18.47 4.04
CA LEU A 149 -8.71 -17.33 3.26
C LEU A 149 -7.20 -17.09 3.43
N ILE A 150 -6.65 -17.32 4.63
CA ILE A 150 -5.19 -17.28 4.83
C ILE A 150 -4.51 -18.31 3.95
N VAL A 151 -4.99 -19.56 3.97
CA VAL A 151 -4.41 -20.62 3.14
C VAL A 151 -4.53 -20.27 1.66
N ALA A 152 -5.69 -19.79 1.20
CA ALA A 152 -5.89 -19.38 -0.19
C ALA A 152 -4.94 -18.24 -0.60
N LEU A 153 -4.75 -17.24 0.27
CA LEU A 153 -3.82 -16.14 0.03
C LEU A 153 -2.37 -16.65 -0.04
N LEU A 154 -1.94 -17.52 0.89
CA LEU A 154 -0.60 -18.09 0.88
C LEU A 154 -0.33 -18.91 -0.38
N VAL A 155 -1.28 -19.75 -0.81
CA VAL A 155 -1.19 -20.50 -2.07
C VAL A 155 -1.11 -19.52 -3.26
N SER A 156 -1.91 -18.46 -3.25
CA SER A 156 -1.87 -17.43 -4.30
C SER A 156 -0.58 -16.62 -4.29
N LEU A 157 0.12 -16.45 -3.17
CA LEU A 157 1.41 -15.76 -3.12
C LEU A 157 2.58 -16.71 -3.45
N TRP A 158 2.40 -18.02 -3.25
CA TRP A 158 3.40 -19.03 -3.56
C TRP A 158 3.46 -19.37 -5.06
N LEU A 159 2.32 -19.34 -5.76
CA LEU A 159 2.33 -19.52 -7.22
C LEU A 159 3.02 -18.34 -7.91
N PRO A 160 3.97 -18.59 -8.85
CA PRO A 160 4.65 -17.53 -9.57
C PRO A 160 3.63 -16.60 -10.25
N ASN A 161 3.90 -15.30 -10.18
CA ASN A 161 3.10 -14.29 -10.84
C ASN A 161 3.78 -13.93 -12.17
N PRO A 162 3.15 -14.15 -13.33
CA PRO A 162 3.75 -13.85 -14.63
C PRO A 162 4.13 -12.37 -14.79
N GLN A 163 3.46 -11.48 -14.04
CA GLN A 163 3.71 -10.04 -14.08
C GLN A 163 4.95 -9.62 -13.26
N ASP A 164 5.52 -10.50 -12.43
CA ASP A 164 6.68 -10.14 -11.60
C ASP A 164 7.92 -9.86 -12.45
N ALA A 165 8.13 -10.60 -13.55
CA ALA A 165 9.25 -10.36 -14.45
C ALA A 165 9.16 -8.98 -15.11
N LEU A 166 7.97 -8.60 -15.58
CA LEU A 166 7.70 -7.27 -16.15
C LEU A 166 7.90 -6.16 -15.11
N LEU A 167 7.47 -6.37 -13.86
CA LEU A 167 7.66 -5.39 -12.79
C LEU A 167 9.13 -5.23 -12.39
N LEU A 168 9.88 -6.32 -12.32
CA LEU A 168 11.32 -6.28 -12.02
C LEU A 168 12.11 -5.62 -13.16
N GLN A 169 11.78 -5.92 -14.42
CA GLN A 169 12.39 -5.27 -15.58
C GLN A 169 12.12 -3.77 -15.57
N ARG A 170 10.87 -3.35 -15.33
CA ARG A 170 10.53 -1.91 -15.21
C ARG A 170 11.25 -1.23 -14.05
N ALA A 171 11.39 -1.89 -12.91
CA ALA A 171 12.11 -1.35 -11.77
C ALA A 171 13.61 -1.16 -12.09
N ALA A 172 14.24 -2.14 -12.75
CA ALA A 172 15.63 -2.05 -13.18
C ALA A 172 15.84 -0.92 -14.21
N VAL A 173 14.94 -0.77 -15.17
CA VAL A 173 14.98 0.34 -16.14
C VAL A 173 14.86 1.69 -15.44
N GLN A 174 13.97 1.81 -14.44
CA GLN A 174 13.84 3.05 -13.67
C GLN A 174 15.08 3.36 -12.82
N GLU A 175 15.72 2.35 -12.25
CA GLU A 175 16.98 2.51 -11.51
C GLU A 175 18.11 2.98 -12.43
N ALA A 176 18.24 2.36 -13.61
CA ALA A 176 19.22 2.79 -14.62
C ALA A 176 18.97 4.23 -15.09
N ILE A 177 17.73 4.63 -15.35
CA ILE A 177 17.39 6.02 -15.71
C ILE A 177 17.78 6.99 -14.59
N ALA A 178 17.54 6.63 -13.33
CA ALA A 178 17.89 7.48 -12.19
C ALA A 178 19.40 7.67 -12.05
N GLU A 179 20.19 6.60 -12.23
CA GLU A 179 21.66 6.68 -12.24
C GLU A 179 22.15 7.59 -13.37
N GLN A 180 21.55 7.49 -14.55
CA GLN A 180 21.92 8.29 -15.71
C GLN A 180 21.58 9.78 -15.53
N ILE A 181 20.46 10.10 -14.90
CA ILE A 181 20.15 11.49 -14.52
C ILE A 181 21.22 12.03 -13.56
N GLU A 182 21.64 11.25 -12.56
CA GLU A 182 22.70 11.65 -11.62
C GLU A 182 24.04 11.90 -12.34
N GLU A 183 24.38 11.08 -13.34
CA GLU A 183 25.58 11.29 -14.17
C GLU A 183 25.51 12.57 -15.03
N LEU A 184 24.34 12.87 -15.61
CA LEU A 184 24.11 14.09 -16.39
C LEU A 184 24.12 15.35 -15.52
N GLU A 185 23.54 15.30 -14.31
CA GLU A 185 23.63 16.38 -13.33
C GLU A 185 25.10 16.62 -12.91
N ALA A 186 25.87 15.56 -12.68
CA ALA A 186 27.30 15.67 -12.40
C ALA A 186 28.10 16.23 -13.59
N ALA A 187 27.66 15.98 -14.83
CA ALA A 187 28.24 16.59 -16.02
C ALA A 187 27.91 18.08 -16.12
N GLN A 188 26.68 18.49 -15.79
CA GLN A 188 26.30 19.91 -15.71
C GLN A 188 27.19 20.68 -14.74
N GLU A 189 27.44 20.13 -13.53
CA GLU A 189 28.33 20.78 -12.55
C GLU A 189 29.75 20.96 -13.09
N LYS A 190 30.28 19.98 -13.82
CA LYS A 190 31.61 20.06 -14.43
C LYS A 190 31.68 21.11 -15.54
N ILE A 191 30.65 21.22 -16.38
CA ILE A 191 30.56 22.24 -17.44
C ILE A 191 30.43 23.63 -16.81
N ALA A 192 29.66 23.76 -15.73
CA ALA A 192 29.55 24.99 -14.95
C ALA A 192 30.85 25.36 -14.23
N ALA A 193 31.76 24.42 -14.00
CA ALA A 193 33.08 24.69 -13.42
C ALA A 193 34.22 24.79 -14.45
N ALA A 194 33.97 24.47 -15.73
CA ALA A 194 35.01 24.36 -16.75
C ALA A 194 35.58 25.72 -17.18
N GLU A 195 36.86 25.95 -16.91
CA GLU A 195 37.61 27.09 -17.45
C GLU A 195 38.05 26.78 -18.89
N GLY A 196 37.54 27.53 -19.87
CA GLY A 196 37.90 27.36 -21.29
C GLY A 196 36.74 27.54 -22.27
N LEU A 197 35.50 27.35 -21.82
CA LEU A 197 34.29 27.57 -22.63
C LEU A 197 33.92 29.06 -22.68
N THR A 198 33.46 29.54 -23.85
CA THR A 198 32.79 30.83 -23.92
C THR A 198 31.42 30.74 -23.23
N GLU A 199 30.90 31.89 -22.79
CA GLU A 199 29.60 31.92 -22.08
C GLU A 199 28.45 31.40 -22.94
N ALA A 200 28.51 31.63 -24.26
CA ALA A 200 27.52 31.14 -25.22
C ALA A 200 27.57 29.61 -25.39
N GLU A 201 28.78 29.03 -25.44
CA GLU A 201 28.96 27.57 -25.55
C GLU A 201 28.53 26.86 -24.27
N ARG A 202 28.90 27.43 -23.12
CA ARG A 202 28.48 26.93 -21.82
C ARG A 202 26.97 26.93 -21.67
N GLU A 203 26.30 28.03 -22.02
CA GLU A 203 24.84 28.13 -21.93
C GLU A 203 24.15 27.16 -22.88
N ALA A 204 24.69 26.95 -24.09
CA ALA A 204 24.15 25.97 -25.04
C ALA A 204 24.26 24.53 -24.52
N LEU A 205 25.40 24.15 -23.93
CA LEU A 205 25.62 22.82 -23.37
C LEU A 205 24.76 22.54 -22.15
N LEU A 206 24.62 23.52 -21.25
CA LEU A 206 23.77 23.38 -20.07
C LEU A 206 22.30 23.21 -20.46
N ARG A 207 21.81 23.97 -21.44
CA ARG A 207 20.43 23.81 -21.96
C ARG A 207 20.21 22.45 -22.58
N ALA A 208 21.15 21.94 -23.39
CA ALA A 208 21.04 20.61 -23.99
C ALA A 208 20.98 19.49 -22.93
N LEU A 209 21.79 19.59 -21.86
CA LEU A 209 21.72 18.64 -20.75
C LEU A 209 20.42 18.76 -19.95
N GLU A 210 19.92 19.98 -19.72
CA GLU A 210 18.66 20.21 -19.03
C GLU A 210 17.47 19.63 -19.81
N GLU A 211 17.47 19.79 -21.14
CA GLU A 211 16.47 19.19 -22.03
C GLU A 211 16.55 17.65 -22.03
N ALA A 212 17.75 17.06 -22.01
CA ALA A 212 17.93 15.61 -21.92
C ALA A 212 17.45 15.03 -20.58
N ILE A 213 17.77 15.71 -19.46
CA ILE A 213 17.27 15.34 -18.12
C ILE A 213 15.75 15.46 -18.08
N ALA A 214 15.18 16.57 -18.58
CA ALA A 214 13.74 16.75 -18.64
C ALA A 214 13.06 15.66 -19.49
N ALA A 215 13.64 15.29 -20.63
CA ALA A 215 13.15 14.20 -21.46
C ALA A 215 13.19 12.83 -20.74
N LEU A 216 14.24 12.55 -19.96
CA LEU A 216 14.35 11.34 -19.14
C LEU A 216 13.35 11.32 -17.97
N GLU A 217 13.12 12.46 -17.33
CA GLU A 217 12.19 12.59 -16.20
C GLU A 217 10.72 12.55 -16.65
N GLU A 218 10.40 13.22 -17.75
CA GLU A 218 9.04 13.35 -18.30
C GLU A 218 8.66 12.12 -19.13
N GLY A 219 9.63 11.60 -19.89
CA GLY A 219 9.54 10.42 -20.76
C GLY A 219 9.86 9.11 -20.04
N ARG A 220 9.15 8.81 -18.93
CA ARG A 220 9.23 7.55 -18.15
C ARG A 220 9.04 6.22 -18.93
N ALA A 221 9.02 6.23 -20.27
CA ALA A 221 8.81 5.06 -21.11
C ALA A 221 9.47 5.07 -22.51
N ALA A 222 10.21 6.11 -22.95
CA ALA A 222 10.79 6.15 -24.30
C ALA A 222 12.31 6.39 -24.27
N PRO A 223 13.13 5.34 -24.11
CA PRO A 223 14.60 5.41 -24.21
C PRO A 223 15.10 6.12 -25.48
N GLU A 224 14.28 6.14 -26.52
CA GLU A 224 14.57 6.69 -27.85
C GLU A 224 14.76 8.20 -27.84
N GLU A 225 13.90 8.92 -27.12
CA GLU A 225 13.94 10.40 -27.06
C GLU A 225 15.15 10.88 -26.26
N ALA A 226 15.50 10.15 -25.20
CA ALA A 226 16.69 10.43 -24.40
C ALA A 226 17.99 10.20 -25.17
N ILE A 227 18.10 9.09 -25.90
CA ILE A 227 19.28 8.79 -26.74
C ILE A 227 19.42 9.83 -27.86
N ALA A 228 18.31 10.29 -28.44
CA ALA A 228 18.32 11.33 -29.45
C ALA A 228 18.84 12.67 -28.88
N ALA A 229 18.35 13.08 -27.70
CA ALA A 229 18.80 14.30 -27.03
C ALA A 229 20.29 14.24 -26.66
N LEU A 230 20.77 13.09 -26.16
CA LEU A 230 22.20 12.88 -25.87
C LEU A 230 23.06 12.93 -27.14
N SER A 231 22.59 12.33 -28.22
CA SER A 231 23.29 12.33 -29.52
C SER A 231 23.38 13.74 -30.12
N GLU A 232 22.34 14.55 -29.95
CA GLU A 232 22.32 15.95 -30.39
C GLU A 232 23.28 16.81 -29.56
N ALA A 233 23.35 16.57 -28.25
CA ALA A 233 24.34 17.21 -27.37
C ALA A 233 25.79 16.81 -27.73
N GLU A 234 26.04 15.53 -28.06
CA GLU A 234 27.34 15.06 -28.56
C GLU A 234 27.72 15.70 -29.90
N GLN A 235 26.78 15.84 -30.83
CA GLN A 235 27.02 16.53 -32.10
C GLN A 235 27.37 18.00 -31.89
N ALA A 236 26.64 18.70 -31.02
CA ALA A 236 26.95 20.08 -30.67
C ALA A 236 28.35 20.23 -30.05
N LEU A 237 28.78 19.25 -29.24
CA LEU A 237 30.14 19.19 -28.69
C LEU A 237 31.21 18.86 -29.73
N ALA A 238 30.92 17.97 -30.67
CA ALA A 238 31.86 17.57 -31.73
C ALA A 238 32.16 18.73 -32.70
N GLU A 239 31.21 19.64 -32.90
CA GLU A 239 31.42 20.87 -33.67
C GLU A 239 32.33 21.88 -32.96
N LEU A 240 32.44 21.79 -31.63
CA LEU A 240 33.30 22.62 -30.80
C LEU A 240 34.70 22.01 -30.69
N ARG A 241 35.66 22.55 -31.46
CA ARG A 241 37.09 22.16 -31.46
C ARG A 241 37.86 22.67 -30.22
N ASP A 242 37.27 22.58 -29.04
CA ASP A 242 37.86 23.12 -27.81
C ASP A 242 38.38 22.01 -26.89
N PRO A 243 39.58 22.13 -26.27
CA PRO A 243 40.08 21.17 -25.28
C PRO A 243 39.13 20.91 -24.09
N GLY A 244 38.25 21.86 -23.74
CA GLY A 244 37.20 21.63 -22.73
C GLY A 244 36.13 20.61 -23.17
N ALA A 245 35.87 20.52 -24.48
CA ALA A 245 34.85 19.63 -25.05
C ALA A 245 35.26 18.14 -24.94
N GLN A 246 36.56 17.82 -24.95
CA GLN A 246 37.05 16.45 -24.82
C GLN A 246 36.70 15.80 -23.48
N ALA A 247 36.76 16.56 -22.38
CA ALA A 247 36.40 16.05 -21.06
C ALA A 247 34.90 15.73 -20.97
N VAL A 248 34.07 16.53 -21.65
CA VAL A 248 32.60 16.35 -21.72
C VAL A 248 32.24 15.18 -22.64
N GLN A 249 32.90 15.06 -23.79
CA GLN A 249 32.77 13.91 -24.70
C GLN A 249 32.99 12.58 -23.98
N SER A 250 34.06 12.49 -23.18
CA SER A 250 34.34 11.26 -22.41
C SER A 250 33.31 10.95 -21.32
N GLY A 251 32.54 11.96 -20.88
CA GLY A 251 31.44 11.80 -19.94
C GLY A 251 30.18 11.27 -20.61
N LEU A 252 29.87 11.81 -21.80
CA LEU A 252 28.73 11.39 -22.62
C LEU A 252 28.93 9.99 -23.20
N GLU A 253 30.14 9.66 -23.69
CA GLU A 253 30.45 8.30 -24.16
C GLU A 253 30.25 7.24 -23.06
N ARG A 254 30.63 7.55 -21.81
CA ARG A 254 30.41 6.63 -20.67
C ARG A 254 28.93 6.48 -20.30
N ALA A 255 28.16 7.55 -20.38
CA ALA A 255 26.71 7.51 -20.16
C ALA A 255 26.01 6.71 -21.28
N ALA A 256 26.42 6.91 -22.53
CA ALA A 256 25.94 6.16 -23.69
C ALA A 256 26.32 4.66 -23.61
N GLU A 257 27.54 4.33 -23.19
CA GLU A 257 27.98 2.95 -22.91
C GLU A 257 27.17 2.30 -21.77
N GLY A 258 26.81 3.06 -20.73
CA GLY A 258 25.93 2.59 -19.65
C GLY A 258 24.52 2.24 -20.13
N LEU A 259 23.98 3.01 -21.08
CA LEU A 259 22.69 2.72 -21.74
C LEU A 259 22.77 1.51 -22.69
N ALA A 260 23.92 1.28 -23.31
CA ALA A 260 24.18 0.19 -24.26
C ALA A 260 24.23 -1.20 -23.61
N ASP A 261 24.64 -1.28 -22.34
CA ASP A 261 24.87 -2.54 -21.61
C ASP A 261 23.56 -3.14 -21.04
N SER A 262 22.41 -2.51 -21.29
CA SER A 262 21.11 -3.12 -21.04
C SER A 262 20.77 -4.11 -22.17
N ASP A 263 20.37 -5.34 -21.84
CA ASP A 263 20.02 -6.39 -22.81
C ASP A 263 18.92 -5.96 -23.83
N LEU A 264 18.24 -4.84 -23.58
CA LEU A 264 17.20 -4.23 -24.43
C LEU A 264 17.75 -3.37 -25.58
N THR A 265 18.99 -2.89 -25.49
CA THR A 265 19.59 -1.90 -26.39
C THR A 265 20.86 -2.39 -27.05
N ARG A 266 21.33 -3.60 -26.75
CA ARG A 266 22.60 -4.16 -27.27
C ARG A 266 22.74 -4.06 -28.79
N ASP A 267 21.70 -4.44 -29.55
CA ASP A 267 21.73 -4.40 -31.02
C ASP A 267 21.70 -2.97 -31.58
N ILE A 268 21.10 -2.03 -30.82
CA ILE A 268 21.03 -0.61 -31.17
C ILE A 268 22.38 0.05 -30.86
N ALA A 269 22.96 -0.27 -29.71
CA ALA A 269 24.24 0.22 -29.25
C ALA A 269 25.42 -0.29 -30.09
N GLU A 270 25.40 -1.55 -30.52
CA GLU A 270 26.42 -2.10 -31.42
C GLU A 270 26.38 -1.40 -32.78
N ALA A 271 25.20 -1.09 -33.30
CA ALA A 271 25.04 -0.32 -34.54
C ALA A 271 25.49 1.14 -34.41
N LEU A 272 25.25 1.78 -33.26
CA LEU A 272 25.76 3.13 -32.97
C LEU A 272 27.29 3.15 -32.81
N ALA A 273 27.88 2.17 -32.13
CA ALA A 273 29.33 2.04 -31.96
C ALA A 273 30.06 1.81 -33.29
N GLU A 274 29.40 1.18 -34.25
CA GLU A 274 29.91 0.99 -35.61
C GLU A 274 29.68 2.20 -36.54
N GLY A 275 28.97 3.24 -36.08
CA GLY A 275 28.59 4.41 -36.87
C GLY A 275 27.53 4.13 -37.93
N ASP A 276 26.79 3.03 -37.81
CA ASP A 276 25.73 2.60 -38.74
C ASP A 276 24.35 3.01 -38.21
N TYR A 277 24.05 4.29 -38.39
CA TYR A 277 22.80 4.92 -37.93
C TYR A 277 21.54 4.33 -38.59
N GLN A 278 21.66 3.75 -39.80
CA GLN A 278 20.53 3.12 -40.47
C GLN A 278 20.18 1.77 -39.83
N ARG A 279 21.19 1.01 -39.43
CA ARG A 279 21.00 -0.25 -38.71
C ARG A 279 20.45 -0.01 -37.31
N ALA A 280 20.94 1.02 -36.61
CA ALA A 280 20.39 1.43 -35.32
C ALA A 280 18.90 1.78 -35.41
N ALA A 281 18.50 2.56 -36.43
CA ALA A 281 17.10 2.92 -36.67
C ALA A 281 16.20 1.72 -37.00
N GLN A 282 16.71 0.71 -37.71
CA GLN A 282 15.95 -0.51 -38.04
C GLN A 282 15.79 -1.45 -36.84
N ALA A 283 16.86 -1.63 -36.04
CA ALA A 283 16.79 -2.39 -34.80
C ALA A 283 15.79 -1.76 -33.82
N LEU A 284 15.74 -0.42 -33.79
CA LEU A 284 14.80 0.34 -33.00
C LEU A 284 13.35 0.21 -33.50
N ALA A 285 13.12 0.29 -34.82
CA ALA A 285 11.79 0.11 -35.40
C ALA A 285 11.21 -1.31 -35.16
N ALA A 286 12.07 -2.33 -35.24
CA ALA A 286 11.66 -3.71 -34.97
C ALA A 286 11.24 -3.92 -33.51
N TYR A 287 11.87 -3.22 -32.57
CA TYR A 287 11.48 -3.26 -31.16
C TYR A 287 10.12 -2.60 -30.92
N GLY A 288 9.87 -1.43 -31.52
CA GLY A 288 8.58 -0.71 -31.42
C GLY A 288 7.37 -1.52 -31.93
N ASP A 289 7.54 -2.29 -33.01
CA ASP A 289 6.47 -3.12 -33.57
C ASP A 289 6.13 -4.34 -32.69
N THR A 290 7.13 -4.94 -32.02
CA THR A 290 6.90 -6.14 -31.19
C THR A 290 6.11 -5.89 -29.91
N GLN A 291 6.07 -4.65 -29.40
CA GLN A 291 5.19 -4.23 -28.29
C GLN A 291 3.84 -3.68 -28.78
N GLY A 292 3.74 -3.26 -30.04
CA GLY A 292 2.52 -2.74 -30.68
C GLY A 292 1.50 -3.82 -31.06
N GLU A 293 1.93 -5.09 -31.21
CA GLU A 293 1.05 -6.21 -31.61
C GLU A 293 0.35 -6.96 -30.46
N ALA A 294 0.32 -6.42 -29.24
CA ALA A 294 -0.50 -6.96 -28.16
C ALA A 294 -1.94 -6.38 -28.18
N LEU A 295 -2.70 -6.80 -29.19
CA LEU A 295 -4.16 -7.00 -29.18
C LEU A 295 -5.06 -5.76 -29.02
N THR A 296 -5.29 -5.09 -30.14
CA THR A 296 -6.58 -4.43 -30.38
C THR A 296 -7.66 -5.49 -30.60
N ARG A 297 -8.62 -5.54 -29.66
CA ARG A 297 -10.07 -5.65 -29.86
C ARG A 297 -10.57 -6.54 -31.03
N GLU A 298 -10.78 -7.83 -30.77
CA GLU A 298 -11.93 -8.61 -31.27
C GLU A 298 -12.03 -9.95 -30.51
N GLU A 299 -12.92 -9.98 -29.51
CA GLU A 299 -13.82 -11.06 -29.02
C GLU A 299 -14.47 -10.56 -27.71
#